data_AF-A0A1B8PJC6-F1
#
_entry.id   AF-A0A1B8PJC6-F1
#
_cell.length_a   1.000
_cell.length_b   1.000
_cell.length_c   1.000
_cell.angle_alpha   90.00
_cell.angle_beta   90.00
_cell.angle_gamma   90.00
#
_symmetry.space_group_name_H-M   'P 1'
#
loop_
_entity.id
_entity.type
_entity.pdbx_description
1 polymer ?
#
loop_
_entity_poly.entity_id
_entity_poly.type
_entity_poly.pdbx_seq_one_letter_code
_entity_poly.pdbx_strand_id
1 'polypeptide(L)'
;MNIVKSDNMYILEIEIPSECMHCFHNSIGDTIENFCKKNNLLYDYYEQYIDFGIGQIYFQDQVIKIIWEEFPNSISLFIRSYNDCLLIMDMIKNDFYQK
;
A
#
# COMPACT_ATOMS: atom_id res chain seq x y z
N MET A 1 1.43 8.46 -8.99
CA MET A 1 2.02 8.02 -7.71
C MET A 1 3.25 8.87 -7.42
N ASN A 2 3.28 9.55 -6.27
CA ASN A 2 4.39 10.41 -5.84
C ASN A 2 4.77 10.07 -4.40
N ILE A 3 6.06 10.20 -4.04
CA ILE A 3 6.53 10.04 -2.66
C ILE A 3 6.85 11.43 -2.09
N VAL A 4 6.17 11.79 -1.00
CA VAL A 4 6.39 13.04 -0.26
C VAL A 4 7.03 12.71 1.09
N LYS A 5 8.09 13.42 1.48
CA LYS A 5 8.67 13.30 2.81
C LYS A 5 7.97 14.26 3.77
N SER A 6 7.46 13.75 4.90
CA SER A 6 6.83 14.53 5.96
C SER A 6 7.37 14.11 7.32
N ASP A 7 8.10 15.01 8.00
CA ASP A 7 8.78 14.76 9.27
C ASP A 7 9.52 13.41 9.34
N ASN A 8 8.89 12.42 9.98
CA ASN A 8 9.41 11.08 10.26
C ASN A 8 8.73 9.98 9.40
N MET A 9 8.04 10.36 8.33
CA MET A 9 7.32 9.45 7.45
C MET A 9 7.48 9.84 5.97
N TYR A 10 7.21 8.87 5.12
CA TYR A 10 7.08 8.98 3.68
C TYR A 10 5.61 8.72 3.34
N ILE A 11 5.05 9.60 2.52
CA ILE A 11 3.65 9.53 2.07
C ILE A 11 3.70 9.13 0.61
N LEU A 12 3.15 7.96 0.28
CA LEU A 12 2.91 7.55 -1.10
C LEU A 12 1.51 8.03 -1.50
N GLU A 13 1.44 9.07 -2.31
CA GLU A 13 0.20 9.59 -2.86
C GLU A 13 -0.14 8.86 -4.15
N ILE A 14 -1.33 8.28 -4.21
CA ILE A 14 -1.82 7.47 -5.32
C ILE A 14 -3.09 8.12 -5.84
N GLU A 15 -3.05 8.61 -7.09
CA GLU A 15 -4.25 9.06 -7.79
C GLU A 15 -4.96 7.84 -8.38
N ILE A 16 -6.26 7.76 -8.14
CA ILE A 16 -7.11 6.64 -8.55
C ILE A 16 -8.25 7.22 -9.40
N PRO A 17 -8.52 6.66 -10.59
CA PRO A 17 -9.71 7.02 -11.34
C PRO A 17 -10.97 6.89 -10.48
N SER A 18 -11.91 7.82 -10.59
CA SER A 18 -13.14 7.84 -9.77
C SER A 18 -13.93 6.53 -9.81
N GLU A 19 -13.86 5.83 -10.94
CA GLU A 19 -14.44 4.51 -11.22
C GLU A 19 -13.81 3.34 -10.43
N CYS A 20 -12.60 3.52 -9.88
CA CYS A 20 -11.86 2.50 -9.12
C CYS A 20 -11.84 2.77 -7.61
N MET A 21 -12.51 3.83 -7.14
CA MET A 21 -12.41 4.30 -5.76
C MET A 21 -13.01 3.29 -4.74
N HIS A 22 -14.08 2.58 -5.10
CA HIS A 22 -14.68 1.55 -4.24
C HIS A 22 -13.82 0.28 -4.09
N CYS A 23 -12.78 0.12 -4.91
CA CYS A 23 -12.00 -1.10 -4.93
C CYS A 23 -10.91 -1.12 -3.85
N PHE A 24 -10.51 0.03 -3.30
CA PHE A 24 -9.25 0.09 -2.56
C PHE A 24 -9.31 -0.43 -1.13
N HIS A 25 -10.49 -0.40 -0.51
CA HIS A 25 -10.78 -1.07 0.76
C HIS A 25 -10.50 -2.58 0.73
N ASN A 26 -10.59 -3.22 -0.45
CA ASN A 26 -10.22 -4.63 -0.63
C ASN A 26 -8.84 -4.76 -1.29
N SER A 27 -8.29 -3.70 -1.90
CA SER A 27 -7.17 -3.85 -2.82
C SER A 27 -5.80 -3.77 -2.19
N ILE A 28 -5.56 -3.09 -1.06
CA ILE A 28 -4.16 -3.01 -0.58
C ILE A 28 -3.69 -4.41 -0.14
N GLY A 29 -4.53 -5.15 0.59
CA GLY A 29 -4.31 -6.54 0.96
C GLY A 29 -4.19 -7.44 -0.27
N ASP A 30 -5.13 -7.34 -1.22
CA ASP A 30 -5.11 -8.12 -2.46
C ASP A 30 -3.88 -7.80 -3.34
N THR A 31 -3.46 -6.53 -3.42
CA THR A 31 -2.26 -6.08 -4.15
C THR A 31 -1.00 -6.69 -3.53
N ILE A 32 -0.90 -6.68 -2.19
CA ILE A 32 0.21 -7.30 -1.46
C ILE A 32 0.20 -8.80 -1.71
N GLU A 33 -0.97 -9.45 -1.61
CA GLU A 33 -1.13 -10.87 -1.86
C GLU A 33 -0.73 -11.26 -3.29
N ASN A 34 -1.25 -10.56 -4.29
CA ASN A 34 -0.97 -10.79 -5.71
C ASN A 34 0.53 -10.62 -6.00
N PHE A 35 1.15 -9.56 -5.48
CA PHE A 35 2.57 -9.34 -5.62
C PHE A 35 3.40 -10.46 -4.98
N CYS A 36 3.05 -10.87 -3.76
CA CYS A 36 3.79 -11.91 -3.05
C CYS A 36 3.64 -13.27 -3.73
N LYS A 37 2.43 -13.63 -4.17
CA LYS A 37 2.17 -14.84 -4.97
C LYS A 37 2.99 -14.84 -6.26
N LYS A 38 3.00 -13.74 -7.01
CA LYS A 38 3.74 -13.59 -8.28
C LYS A 38 5.24 -13.75 -8.10
N ASN A 39 5.78 -13.27 -6.98
CA ASN A 39 7.22 -13.30 -6.68
C ASN A 39 7.63 -14.48 -5.77
N ASN A 40 6.72 -15.40 -5.46
CA ASN A 40 6.94 -16.52 -4.54
C ASN A 40 7.52 -16.09 -3.19
N LEU A 41 7.00 -14.99 -2.64
CA LEU A 41 7.39 -14.44 -1.35
C LEU A 41 6.50 -15.00 -0.25
N LEU A 42 7.12 -15.45 0.85
CA LEU A 42 6.38 -15.77 2.06
C LEU A 42 6.03 -14.48 2.78
N TYR A 43 4.75 -14.30 3.08
CA TYR A 43 4.24 -13.12 3.75
C TYR A 43 3.07 -13.49 4.66
N ASP A 44 2.79 -12.62 5.62
CA ASP A 44 1.52 -12.55 6.34
C ASP A 44 1.00 -11.11 6.31
N TYR A 45 -0.31 -10.94 6.36
CA TYR A 45 -0.95 -9.63 6.25
C TYR A 45 -2.06 -9.48 7.30
N TYR A 46 -2.00 -8.40 8.05
CA TYR A 46 -3.00 -8.03 9.02
C TYR A 46 -3.57 -6.64 8.72
N GLU A 47 -4.89 -6.53 8.75
CA GLU A 47 -5.62 -5.29 8.46
C GLU A 47 -6.65 -4.97 9.55
N GLN A 48 -6.74 -3.69 9.88
CA GLN A 48 -7.79 -3.11 10.71
C GLN A 48 -8.27 -1.81 10.10
N TYR A 49 -9.59 -1.57 10.16
CA TYR A 49 -10.20 -0.32 9.72
C TYR A 49 -10.85 0.40 10.89
N ILE A 50 -10.37 1.60 11.22
CA ILE A 50 -10.89 2.46 12.30
C ILE A 50 -10.76 3.92 11.84
N ASP A 51 -11.79 4.47 11.19
CA ASP A 51 -11.83 5.80 10.52
C ASP A 51 -10.79 6.02 9.39
N PHE A 52 -9.66 5.33 9.47
CA PHE A 52 -8.58 5.17 8.49
C PHE A 52 -8.16 3.69 8.49
N GLY A 53 -7.45 3.27 7.45
CA GLY A 53 -6.96 1.91 7.35
C GLY A 53 -5.57 1.73 7.96
N ILE A 54 -5.36 0.60 8.63
CA ILE A 54 -4.07 0.21 9.18
C ILE A 54 -3.75 -1.21 8.72
N GLY A 55 -2.59 -1.36 8.10
CA GLY A 55 -2.09 -2.61 7.56
C GLY A 55 -0.70 -2.92 8.08
N GLN A 56 -0.44 -4.20 8.29
CA GLN A 56 0.89 -4.69 8.64
C GLN A 56 1.23 -5.86 7.72
N ILE A 57 2.35 -5.74 7.03
CA ILE A 57 2.90 -6.79 6.18
C ILE A 57 4.10 -7.38 6.91
N TYR A 58 4.08 -8.69 7.08
CA TYR A 58 5.13 -9.43 7.74
C TYR A 58 5.92 -10.20 6.69
N PHE A 59 7.22 -9.92 6.59
CA PHE A 59 8.17 -10.63 5.73
C PHE A 59 9.29 -11.19 6.59
N GLN A 60 9.25 -12.47 6.97
CA GLN A 60 10.30 -13.13 7.78
C GLN A 60 10.82 -12.28 8.96
N ASP A 61 11.88 -11.49 8.75
CA ASP A 61 12.53 -10.63 9.76
C ASP A 61 12.13 -9.14 9.69
N GLN A 62 11.22 -8.77 8.79
CA GLN A 62 10.79 -7.39 8.53
C GLN A 62 9.27 -7.24 8.70
N VAL A 63 8.86 -6.11 9.26
CA VAL A 63 7.45 -5.73 9.35
C VAL A 63 7.28 -4.34 8.77
N ILE A 64 6.49 -4.25 7.70
CA ILE A 64 6.12 -2.98 7.08
C ILE A 64 4.75 -2.58 7.62
N LYS A 65 4.73 -1.50 8.39
CA LYS A 65 3.47 -0.89 8.84
C LYS A 65 3.05 0.20 7.86
N ILE A 66 1.81 0.10 7.39
CA ILE A 66 1.17 1.05 6.50
C ILE A 66 -0.05 1.60 7.23
N ILE A 67 -0.16 2.92 7.28
CA ILE A 67 -1.42 3.59 7.62
C ILE A 67 -1.92 4.21 6.32
N TRP A 68 -3.21 4.22 6.05
CA TRP A 68 -3.71 4.92 4.88
C TRP A 68 -4.99 5.69 5.12
N GLU A 69 -5.11 6.79 4.40
CA GLU A 69 -6.30 7.61 4.31
C GLU A 69 -6.81 7.60 2.88
N GLU A 70 -8.12 7.46 2.74
CA GLU A 70 -8.82 7.43 1.47
C GLU A 70 -9.56 8.75 1.24
N PHE A 71 -9.37 9.32 0.06
CA PHE A 71 -9.96 10.57 -0.37
C PHE A 71 -10.67 10.38 -1.72
N PRO A 72 -11.60 11.27 -2.09
CA PRO A 72 -12.16 11.30 -3.44
C PRO A 72 -11.07 11.26 -4.52
N ASN A 73 -10.96 10.12 -5.21
CA ASN A 73 -10.00 9.85 -6.30
C ASN A 73 -8.52 9.76 -5.88
N SER A 74 -8.20 9.60 -4.60
CA SER A 74 -6.83 9.38 -4.18
C SER A 74 -6.69 8.66 -2.85
N ILE A 75 -5.52 8.08 -2.64
CA ILE A 75 -5.14 7.41 -1.39
C ILE A 75 -3.75 7.84 -1.00
N SER A 76 -3.58 8.07 0.30
CA SER A 76 -2.29 8.39 0.88
C SER A 76 -1.85 7.24 1.78
N LEU A 77 -0.72 6.60 1.46
CA LEU A 77 -0.11 5.58 2.31
C LEU A 77 1.04 6.22 3.11
N PHE A 78 0.97 6.12 4.43
CA PHE A 78 1.95 6.64 5.36
C PHE A 78 2.88 5.52 5.82
N ILE A 79 4.15 5.62 5.46
CA ILE A 79 5.16 4.57 5.64
C ILE A 79 6.41 5.19 6.28
N ARG A 80 7.01 4.52 7.28
CA ARG A 80 8.16 5.11 8.02
C ARG A 80 9.48 5.06 7.27
N SER A 81 9.65 4.06 6.40
CA SER A 81 10.90 3.79 5.69
C SER A 81 10.74 4.12 4.21
N TYR A 82 11.73 4.81 3.65
CA TYR A 82 11.76 5.12 2.22
C TYR A 82 11.84 3.86 1.36
N ASN A 83 12.64 2.88 1.78
CA ASN A 83 12.81 1.63 1.05
C ASN A 83 11.51 0.83 1.03
N ASP A 84 10.80 0.82 2.16
CA ASP A 84 9.49 0.18 2.27
C ASP A 84 8.49 0.89 1.36
N CYS A 85 8.52 2.24 1.32
CA CYS A 85 7.69 3.02 0.42
C CYS A 85 7.95 2.70 -1.06
N LEU A 86 9.21 2.50 -1.45
CA LEU A 86 9.57 2.05 -2.80
C LEU A 86 9.03 0.65 -3.10
N LEU A 87 9.15 -0.28 -2.14
CA LEU A 87 8.62 -1.62 -2.28
C LEU A 87 7.10 -1.61 -2.47
N ILE A 88 6.36 -0.86 -1.64
CA ILE A 88 4.90 -0.73 -1.77
C ILE A 88 4.52 -0.09 -3.11
N MET A 89 5.25 0.93 -3.57
CA MET A 89 5.02 1.52 -4.88
C MET A 89 5.19 0.49 -6.01
N ASP A 90 6.21 -0.38 -5.93
CA ASP A 90 6.44 -1.42 -6.92
C ASP A 90 5.36 -2.51 -6.89
N MET A 91 4.84 -2.85 -5.70
CA MET A 91 3.68 -3.74 -5.56
C MET A 91 2.46 -3.19 -6.31
N ILE A 92 2.13 -1.92 -6.08
CA ILE A 92 0.97 -1.25 -6.68
C ILE A 92 1.13 -1.10 -8.20
N LYS A 93 2.33 -0.77 -8.68
CA LYS A 93 2.61 -0.74 -10.13
C LYS A 93 2.40 -2.09 -10.80
N ASN A 94 2.74 -3.18 -10.11
CA ASN A 94 2.60 -4.53 -10.63
C ASN A 94 1.16 -5.05 -10.67
N ASP A 95 0.26 -4.44 -9.90
CA ASP A 95 -1.14 -4.85 -9.82
C ASP A 95 -2.05 -3.96 -10.68
N PHE A 96 -1.95 -2.63 -10.56
CA PHE A 96 -2.89 -1.69 -11.18
C PHE A 96 -2.49 -1.16 -12.55
N TYR A 97 -1.19 -1.10 -12.86
CA TYR A 97 -0.69 -0.38 -14.04
C TYR A 97 -0.11 -1.31 -15.11
N GLN A 98 -0.36 -2.62 -15.01
CA GLN A 98 0.00 -3.56 -16.07
C GLN A 98 -1.04 -3.47 -17.19
N LYS A 99 -0.67 -2.81 -18.29
CA LYS A 99 -1.36 -2.94 -19.58
C LYS A 99 -1.16 -4.33 -20.16
#